data_AF-H2CDP3-F1
#
_entry.id   AF-H2CDP3-F1
#
_cell.length_a   1.000
_cell.length_b   1.000
_cell.length_c   1.000
_cell.angle_alpha   90.00
_cell.angle_beta   90.00
_cell.angle_gamma   90.00
#
_symmetry.space_group_name_H-M   'P 1'
#
loop_
_entity.id
_entity.type
_entity.pdbx_description
1 polymer ?
#
loop_
_entity_poly.entity_id
_entity_poly.type
_entity_poly.pdbx_seq_one_letter_code
_entity_poly.pdbx_strand_id
1 'polypeptide(L)'
;MSLRRTLQFHSLDDVLVELSALDRAQITTTGTWSFYQILSHLAENIESSISQYPRSMPFVIRRTIGPMALRHLLKTQEMKSGAPNPTAPKQREEGDEKAAMLRLRTAIASFRAYEGPMAEHPFFGPINKEDFEALHAHHAALHLSFAHPETAQTRPSKERAAPSEKKAAKKAPEKTAKKATKKASKKSAKKAAKKSATKKSASK
;
A
#
# COMPACT_ATOMS: atom_id res chain seq x y z
N MET A 1 -6.60 -23.05 10.92
CA MET A 1 -5.24 -22.49 11.12
C MET A 1 -5.28 -20.99 10.87
N SER A 2 -4.42 -20.19 11.49
CA SER A 2 -4.45 -18.74 11.31
C SER A 2 -3.90 -18.35 9.94
N LEU A 3 -4.68 -17.62 9.14
CA LEU A 3 -4.31 -17.18 7.78
C LEU A 3 -3.44 -15.91 7.78
N ARG A 4 -2.67 -15.67 8.84
CA ARG A 4 -1.92 -14.42 9.09
C ARG A 4 -0.47 -14.74 9.41
N ARG A 5 0.45 -13.85 9.00
CA ARG A 5 1.84 -13.85 9.50
C ARG A 5 1.86 -13.48 10.99
N THR A 6 2.92 -13.87 11.70
CA THR A 6 3.21 -13.30 13.02
C THR A 6 4.03 -12.02 12.81
N LEU A 7 3.49 -10.87 13.20
CA LEU A 7 4.17 -9.57 13.18
C LEU A 7 3.97 -8.88 14.54
N GLN A 8 5.01 -8.19 15.00
CA GLN A 8 5.00 -7.30 16.17
C GLN A 8 5.84 -6.08 15.82
N PHE A 9 5.31 -4.88 16.05
CA PHE A 9 6.00 -3.61 15.83
C PHE A 9 5.95 -2.80 17.12
N HIS A 10 7.09 -2.23 17.49
CA HIS A 10 7.30 -1.42 18.69
C HIS A 10 7.30 0.08 18.37
N SER A 11 7.51 0.43 17.11
CA SER A 11 7.69 1.79 16.60
C SER A 11 7.08 1.95 15.20
N LEU A 12 6.93 3.19 14.73
CA LEU A 12 6.63 3.45 13.32
C LEU A 12 7.83 3.19 12.38
N ASP A 13 9.05 3.05 12.90
CA ASP A 13 10.22 2.66 12.09
C ASP A 13 10.15 1.18 11.68
N ASP A 14 9.67 0.30 12.56
CA ASP A 14 9.40 -1.11 12.21
C ASP A 14 8.39 -1.20 11.05
N VAL A 15 7.37 -0.34 11.06
CA VAL A 15 6.38 -0.22 9.98
C VAL A 15 7.05 0.27 8.70
N LEU A 16 7.92 1.29 8.76
CA LEU A 16 8.65 1.79 7.60
C LEU A 16 9.64 0.75 7.02
N VAL A 17 10.22 -0.12 7.86
CA VAL A 17 11.05 -1.27 7.44
C VAL A 17 10.19 -2.31 6.72
N GLU A 18 9.08 -2.76 7.33
CA GLU A 18 8.16 -3.73 6.72
C GLU A 18 7.63 -3.25 5.37
N LEU A 19 7.13 -2.00 5.28
CA LEU A 19 6.66 -1.42 4.03
C LEU A 19 7.75 -1.40 2.95
N SER A 20 9.04 -1.32 3.34
CA SER A 20 10.18 -1.30 2.42
C SER A 20 10.65 -2.70 1.99
N ALA A 21 10.19 -3.75 2.68
CA ALA A 21 10.25 -5.13 2.23
C ALA A 21 9.06 -5.45 1.29
N LEU A 22 7.84 -5.03 1.66
CA LEU A 22 6.63 -5.28 0.89
C LEU A 22 6.65 -4.61 -0.49
N ASP A 23 7.18 -3.39 -0.62
CA ASP A 23 7.35 -2.66 -1.90
C ASP A 23 8.20 -3.41 -2.96
N ARG A 24 8.96 -4.43 -2.52
CA ARG A 24 9.86 -5.23 -3.37
C ARG A 24 9.29 -6.60 -3.75
N ALA A 25 8.10 -6.93 -3.28
CA ALA A 25 7.46 -8.23 -3.49
C ALA A 25 6.11 -8.09 -4.19
N GLN A 26 5.62 -9.19 -4.80
CA GLN A 26 4.21 -9.29 -5.17
C GLN A 26 3.43 -9.65 -3.91
N ILE A 27 2.40 -8.88 -3.58
CA ILE A 27 1.63 -9.07 -2.34
C ILE A 27 0.33 -9.79 -2.64
N THR A 28 0.01 -10.80 -1.83
CA THR A 28 -1.33 -11.39 -1.75
C THR A 28 -1.92 -11.09 -0.38
N THR A 29 -3.25 -10.96 -0.27
CA THR A 29 -3.89 -10.72 1.03
C THR A 29 -4.90 -11.80 1.40
N THR A 30 -4.89 -12.18 2.67
CA THR A 30 -5.92 -13.04 3.26
C THR A 30 -7.02 -12.21 3.92
N GLY A 31 -8.22 -12.77 4.02
CA GLY A 31 -9.41 -12.04 4.48
C GLY A 31 -10.07 -11.21 3.38
N THR A 32 -10.87 -10.21 3.77
CA THR A 32 -11.79 -9.49 2.89
C THR A 32 -11.23 -8.21 2.26
N TRP A 33 -10.04 -7.75 2.66
CA TRP A 33 -9.46 -6.50 2.16
C TRP A 33 -8.30 -6.74 1.19
N SER A 34 -8.14 -5.85 0.21
CA SER A 34 -6.93 -5.76 -0.61
C SER A 34 -5.74 -5.17 0.15
N PHE A 35 -4.54 -5.23 -0.42
CA PHE A 35 -3.38 -4.55 0.15
C PHE A 35 -3.55 -3.03 0.04
N TYR A 36 -4.10 -2.54 -1.07
CA TYR A 36 -4.56 -1.15 -1.24
C TYR A 36 -5.48 -0.67 -0.10
N GLN A 37 -6.50 -1.46 0.27
CA GLN A 37 -7.42 -1.12 1.37
C GLN A 37 -6.74 -1.16 2.74
N ILE A 38 -5.85 -2.13 2.98
CA ILE A 38 -5.02 -2.20 4.20
C ILE A 38 -4.15 -0.94 4.36
N LEU A 39 -3.42 -0.56 3.31
CA LEU A 39 -2.55 0.62 3.31
C LEU A 39 -3.36 1.91 3.51
N SER A 40 -4.49 2.03 2.81
CA SER A 40 -5.37 3.21 2.86
C SER A 40 -6.03 3.39 4.23
N HIS A 41 -6.52 2.32 4.86
CA HIS A 41 -7.07 2.35 6.22
C HIS A 41 -6.01 2.74 7.26
N LEU A 42 -4.79 2.19 7.16
CA LEU A 42 -3.70 2.58 8.06
C LEU A 42 -3.34 4.06 7.91
N ALA A 43 -3.28 4.57 6.68
CA ALA A 43 -3.02 5.99 6.42
C ALA A 43 -4.12 6.90 6.99
N GLU A 44 -5.39 6.57 6.72
CA GLU A 44 -6.56 7.33 7.20
C GLU A 44 -6.63 7.41 8.73
N ASN A 45 -6.25 6.35 9.44
CA ASN A 45 -6.25 6.35 10.91
C ASN A 45 -5.18 7.28 11.49
N ILE A 46 -3.99 7.30 10.87
CA ILE A 46 -2.89 8.21 11.25
C ILE A 46 -3.24 9.66 10.88
N GLU A 47 -3.78 9.91 9.69
CA GLU A 47 -4.27 11.23 9.26
C GLU A 47 -5.38 11.76 10.18
N SER A 48 -6.28 10.88 10.64
CA SER A 48 -7.36 11.24 11.58
C SER A 48 -6.83 11.61 12.97
N SER A 49 -5.70 11.03 13.41
CA SER A 49 -5.10 11.33 14.73
C SER A 49 -4.58 12.77 14.86
N ILE A 50 -4.16 13.39 13.74
CA ILE A 50 -3.67 14.78 13.67
C ILE A 50 -4.72 15.78 13.19
N SER A 51 -5.93 15.32 12.84
CA SER A 51 -6.99 16.16 12.29
C SER A 51 -8.30 15.98 13.08
N GLN A 52 -9.12 15.01 12.74
CA GLN A 52 -10.33 14.63 13.47
C GLN A 52 -10.85 13.25 13.04
N TYR A 53 -11.57 12.57 13.93
CA TYR A 53 -12.32 11.36 13.58
C TYR A 53 -13.79 11.70 13.25
N PRO A 54 -14.38 11.12 12.20
CA PRO A 54 -15.73 11.49 11.73
C PRO A 54 -16.86 10.96 12.62
N ARG A 55 -16.61 9.93 13.44
CA ARG A 55 -17.57 9.33 14.37
C ARG A 55 -16.84 8.77 15.59
N SER A 56 -17.37 9.02 16.79
CA SER A 56 -16.80 8.56 18.07
C SER A 56 -17.84 7.83 18.91
N MET A 57 -17.36 6.92 19.77
CA MET A 57 -18.20 6.19 20.72
C MET A 57 -18.79 7.12 21.80
N PRO A 58 -19.84 6.71 22.52
CA PRO A 58 -20.43 7.49 23.60
C PRO A 58 -19.37 7.93 24.64
N PHE A 59 -19.53 9.14 25.17
CA PHE A 59 -18.56 9.76 26.09
C PHE A 59 -18.18 8.85 27.27
N VAL A 60 -19.16 8.16 27.86
CA VAL A 60 -18.95 7.20 28.95
C VAL A 60 -17.94 6.10 28.57
N ILE A 61 -18.04 5.54 27.35
CA ILE A 61 -17.10 4.52 26.85
C ILE A 61 -15.69 5.09 26.75
N ARG A 62 -15.54 6.27 26.11
CA ARG A 62 -14.27 6.98 25.93
C ARG A 62 -13.60 7.44 27.23
N ARG A 63 -14.32 7.48 28.35
CA ARG A 63 -13.79 7.91 29.66
C ARG A 63 -13.75 6.79 30.71
N THR A 64 -14.15 5.57 30.37
CA THR A 64 -14.08 4.40 31.28
C THR A 64 -13.41 3.20 30.61
N ILE A 65 -14.12 2.54 29.69
CA ILE A 65 -13.65 1.31 29.00
C ILE A 65 -12.48 1.61 28.07
N GLY A 66 -12.51 2.74 27.35
CA GLY A 66 -11.47 3.15 26.41
C GLY A 66 -10.07 3.18 27.04
N PRO A 67 -9.82 4.00 28.08
CA PRO A 67 -8.51 4.07 28.73
C PRO A 67 -8.03 2.74 29.34
N MET A 68 -8.95 1.88 29.81
CA MET A 68 -8.59 0.53 30.28
C MET A 68 -8.17 -0.39 29.13
N ALA A 69 -8.90 -0.35 28.01
CA ALA A 69 -8.58 -1.14 26.81
C ALA A 69 -7.27 -0.69 26.16
N LEU A 70 -6.97 0.61 26.15
CA LEU A 70 -5.69 1.16 25.70
C LEU A 70 -4.53 0.63 26.56
N ARG A 71 -4.63 0.76 27.89
CA ARG A 71 -3.59 0.25 28.82
C ARG A 71 -3.37 -1.25 28.71
N HIS A 72 -4.42 -2.03 28.42
CA HIS A 72 -4.29 -3.45 28.13
C HIS A 72 -3.53 -3.67 26.82
N LEU A 73 -3.96 -3.02 25.73
CA LEU A 73 -3.34 -3.10 24.41
C LEU A 73 -1.85 -2.71 24.44
N LEU A 74 -1.49 -1.56 25.00
CA LEU A 74 -0.10 -1.11 25.08
C LEU A 74 0.78 -2.02 25.96
N LYS A 75 0.18 -2.84 26.84
CA LYS A 75 0.88 -3.82 27.67
C LYS A 75 1.03 -5.19 27.00
N THR A 76 0.04 -5.64 26.21
CA THR A 76 0.04 -6.99 25.60
C THR A 76 0.44 -6.99 24.13
N GLN A 77 0.37 -5.83 23.45
CA GLN A 77 0.46 -5.66 22.00
C GLN A 77 -0.62 -6.45 21.22
N GLU A 78 -1.65 -6.98 21.89
CA GLU A 78 -2.67 -7.82 21.28
C GLU A 78 -3.86 -7.01 20.74
N MET A 79 -4.10 -7.07 19.43
CA MET A 79 -5.37 -6.67 18.83
C MET A 79 -6.08 -7.83 18.14
N LYS A 80 -7.39 -7.93 18.41
CA LYS A 80 -8.29 -8.91 17.78
C LYS A 80 -8.80 -8.38 16.45
N SER A 81 -8.42 -9.05 15.36
CA SER A 81 -9.02 -8.84 14.04
C SER A 81 -10.53 -9.14 14.05
N GLY A 82 -11.31 -8.39 13.27
CA GLY A 82 -12.76 -8.61 13.15
C GLY A 82 -13.61 -7.89 14.20
N ALA A 83 -13.04 -6.97 14.98
CA ALA A 83 -13.83 -6.04 15.79
C ALA A 83 -14.79 -5.22 14.89
N PRO A 84 -16.07 -5.03 15.25
CA PRO A 84 -17.02 -4.29 14.42
C PRO A 84 -16.62 -2.82 14.26
N ASN A 85 -16.21 -2.43 13.04
CA ASN A 85 -15.92 -1.04 12.69
C ASN A 85 -16.97 -0.49 11.70
N PRO A 86 -17.79 0.52 12.09
CA PRO A 86 -18.76 1.16 11.20
C PRO A 86 -18.19 1.93 9.98
N THR A 87 -16.87 2.12 9.86
CA THR A 87 -16.21 2.66 8.65
C THR A 87 -15.51 1.59 7.78
N ALA A 88 -15.46 0.33 8.21
CA ALA A 88 -14.76 -0.72 7.46
C ALA A 88 -15.33 -0.91 6.03
N PRO A 89 -14.46 -1.01 5.00
CA PRO A 89 -14.87 -1.47 3.67
C PRO A 89 -15.63 -2.80 3.74
N LYS A 90 -16.85 -2.79 3.18
CA LYS A 90 -17.78 -3.93 3.16
C LYS A 90 -17.52 -4.89 1.99
N GLN A 91 -16.78 -4.43 0.99
CA GLN A 91 -16.43 -5.16 -0.23
C GLN A 91 -14.92 -5.01 -0.46
N ARG A 92 -14.34 -5.98 -1.17
CA ARG A 92 -12.94 -5.96 -1.56
C ARG A 92 -12.77 -5.07 -2.79
N GLU A 93 -11.88 -4.11 -2.73
CA GLU A 93 -11.61 -3.15 -3.80
C GLU A 93 -10.11 -3.09 -4.06
N GLU A 94 -9.68 -3.37 -5.28
CA GLU A 94 -8.27 -3.22 -5.69
C GLU A 94 -8.02 -1.76 -6.15
N GLY A 95 -6.79 -1.28 -6.01
CA GLY A 95 -6.43 0.12 -6.30
C GLY A 95 -4.92 0.32 -6.45
N ASP A 96 -4.47 1.57 -6.52
CA ASP A 96 -3.04 1.88 -6.63
C ASP A 96 -2.32 1.68 -5.28
N GLU A 97 -1.77 0.49 -5.11
CA GLU A 97 -0.99 0.09 -3.93
C GLU A 97 0.24 0.99 -3.70
N LYS A 98 0.84 1.55 -4.77
CA LYS A 98 2.02 2.42 -4.65
C LYS A 98 1.62 3.81 -4.17
N ALA A 99 0.53 4.36 -4.69
CA ALA A 99 -0.05 5.59 -4.18
C ALA A 99 -0.52 5.44 -2.72
N ALA A 100 -1.14 4.31 -2.37
CA ALA A 100 -1.55 4.03 -0.98
C ALA A 100 -0.36 3.84 -0.03
N MET A 101 0.72 3.19 -0.47
CA MET A 101 1.93 3.05 0.33
C MET A 101 2.66 4.39 0.50
N LEU A 102 2.72 5.22 -0.55
CA LEU A 102 3.24 6.58 -0.46
C LEU A 102 2.42 7.41 0.54
N ARG A 103 1.09 7.38 0.44
CA ARG A 103 0.17 8.03 1.39
C ARG A 103 0.46 7.59 2.84
N LEU A 104 0.59 6.30 3.10
CA LEU A 104 0.91 5.79 4.45
C LEU A 104 2.27 6.29 4.97
N ARG A 105 3.31 6.29 4.12
CA ARG A 105 4.63 6.85 4.48
C ARG A 105 4.55 8.36 4.75
N THR A 106 3.77 9.11 3.96
CA THR A 106 3.51 10.53 4.18
C THR A 106 2.73 10.77 5.48
N ALA A 107 1.70 9.98 5.78
CA ALA A 107 0.94 10.08 7.02
C ALA A 107 1.82 9.86 8.26
N ILE A 108 2.70 8.84 8.24
CA ILE A 108 3.70 8.57 9.29
C ILE A 108 4.64 9.78 9.48
N ALA A 109 5.16 10.37 8.39
CA ALA A 109 6.03 11.53 8.45
C ALA A 109 5.30 12.77 8.99
N SER A 110 4.08 13.04 8.54
CA SER A 110 3.24 14.15 9.02
C SER A 110 2.88 13.99 10.50
N PHE A 111 2.52 12.80 10.96
CA PHE A 111 2.24 12.52 12.37
C PHE A 111 3.47 12.77 13.26
N ARG A 112 4.65 12.31 12.83
CA ARG A 112 5.91 12.56 13.55
C ARG A 112 6.24 14.05 13.63
N ALA A 113 6.07 14.79 12.53
CA ALA A 113 6.32 16.24 12.47
C ALA A 113 5.23 17.12 13.12
N TYR A 114 4.07 16.57 13.51
CA TYR A 114 2.96 17.35 14.05
C TYR A 114 3.12 17.61 15.56
N GLU A 115 3.18 18.88 15.95
CA GLU A 115 3.34 19.35 17.34
C GLU A 115 2.02 19.91 17.95
N GLY A 116 0.91 19.81 17.22
CA GLY A 116 -0.41 20.26 17.68
C GLY A 116 -1.12 19.26 18.60
N PRO A 117 -2.31 19.63 19.12
CA PRO A 117 -3.12 18.74 19.94
C PRO A 117 -3.64 17.53 19.15
N MET A 118 -3.52 16.33 19.72
CA MET A 118 -4.07 15.11 19.13
C MET A 118 -5.61 15.15 19.07
N ALA A 119 -6.20 14.55 18.04
CA ALA A 119 -7.64 14.31 17.97
C ALA A 119 -8.08 13.28 19.03
N GLU A 120 -9.27 13.45 19.62
CA GLU A 120 -9.78 12.48 20.60
C GLU A 120 -10.14 11.15 19.92
N HIS A 121 -9.42 10.08 20.26
CA HIS A 121 -9.55 8.78 19.61
C HIS A 121 -10.96 8.19 19.84
N PRO A 122 -11.63 7.64 18.79
CA PRO A 122 -13.07 7.39 18.82
C PRO A 122 -13.51 6.34 19.83
N PHE A 123 -12.65 5.37 20.19
CA PHE A 123 -12.90 4.40 21.25
C PHE A 123 -12.13 4.68 22.56
N PHE A 124 -10.79 4.79 22.50
CA PHE A 124 -9.94 5.03 23.66
C PHE A 124 -10.12 6.38 24.38
N GLY A 125 -10.65 7.42 23.73
CA GLY A 125 -10.78 8.76 24.31
C GLY A 125 -9.53 9.62 24.12
N PRO A 126 -9.19 10.52 25.04
CA PRO A 126 -8.00 11.37 24.92
C PRO A 126 -6.75 10.54 25.22
N ILE A 127 -5.83 10.48 24.26
CA ILE A 127 -4.54 9.79 24.38
C ILE A 127 -3.43 10.73 23.89
N ASN A 128 -2.20 10.57 24.38
CA ASN A 128 -1.08 11.43 24.00
C ASN A 128 -0.44 10.96 22.68
N LYS A 129 0.59 11.67 22.21
CA LYS A 129 1.25 11.36 20.93
C LYS A 129 2.03 10.04 21.00
N GLU A 130 2.54 9.71 22.17
CA GLU A 130 3.33 8.52 22.46
C GLU A 130 2.46 7.26 22.42
N ASP A 131 1.30 7.29 23.08
CA ASP A 131 0.26 6.25 23.03
C ASP A 131 -0.28 6.11 21.59
N PHE A 132 -0.43 7.21 20.84
CA PHE A 132 -0.78 7.17 19.42
C PHE A 132 0.31 6.49 18.57
N GLU A 133 1.60 6.77 18.76
CA GLU A 133 2.68 6.13 18.00
C GLU A 133 2.71 4.61 18.23
N ALA A 134 2.62 4.17 19.49
CA ALA A 134 2.55 2.76 19.84
C ALA A 134 1.27 2.09 19.31
N LEU A 135 0.11 2.75 19.43
CA LEU A 135 -1.15 2.30 18.85
C LEU A 135 -1.04 2.11 17.33
N HIS A 136 -0.48 3.08 16.61
CA HIS A 136 -0.30 3.01 15.16
C HIS A 136 0.66 1.87 14.76
N ALA A 137 1.75 1.66 15.50
CA ALA A 137 2.67 0.54 15.27
C ALA A 137 1.96 -0.82 15.43
N HIS A 138 1.25 -1.04 16.55
CA HIS A 138 0.51 -2.28 16.79
C HIS A 138 -0.65 -2.47 15.78
N HIS A 139 -1.30 -1.38 15.35
CA HIS A 139 -2.39 -1.40 14.36
C HIS A 139 -1.86 -1.81 12.97
N ALA A 140 -0.70 -1.28 12.59
CA ALA A 140 0.01 -1.72 11.38
C ALA A 140 0.44 -3.19 11.47
N ALA A 141 0.92 -3.67 12.62
CA ALA A 141 1.26 -5.09 12.81
C ALA A 141 0.04 -6.00 12.61
N LEU A 142 -1.13 -5.61 13.15
CA LEU A 142 -2.39 -6.32 12.91
C LEU A 142 -2.73 -6.38 11.42
N HIS A 143 -2.78 -5.25 10.73
CA HIS A 143 -3.26 -5.21 9.35
C HIS A 143 -2.25 -5.76 8.32
N LEU A 144 -0.96 -5.45 8.45
CA LEU A 144 0.09 -5.99 7.56
C LEU A 144 0.29 -7.50 7.76
N SER A 145 -0.17 -8.09 8.88
CA SER A 145 -0.14 -9.56 9.05
C SER A 145 -1.06 -10.34 8.10
N PHE A 146 -2.01 -9.66 7.45
CA PHE A 146 -2.86 -10.22 6.38
C PHE A 146 -2.22 -10.11 4.98
N ALA A 147 -1.22 -9.25 4.81
CA ALA A 147 -0.44 -9.14 3.59
C ALA A 147 0.67 -10.20 3.60
N HIS A 148 0.81 -10.97 2.53
CA HIS A 148 1.81 -12.01 2.36
C HIS A 148 2.65 -11.69 1.12
N PRO A 149 3.95 -11.35 1.28
CA PRO A 149 4.84 -11.24 0.14
C PRO A 149 5.06 -12.64 -0.44
N GLU A 150 4.72 -12.84 -1.72
CA GLU A 150 5.11 -14.05 -2.43
C GLU A 150 6.64 -14.03 -2.58
N THR A 151 7.32 -14.90 -1.82
CA THR A 151 8.70 -15.25 -2.11
C THR A 151 8.75 -15.76 -3.54
N ALA A 152 9.55 -15.11 -4.39
CA ALA A 152 9.59 -15.41 -5.82
C ALA A 152 9.95 -16.89 -6.03
N GLN A 153 8.94 -17.72 -6.26
CA GLN A 153 9.10 -19.14 -6.42
C GLN A 153 10.10 -19.34 -7.57
N THR A 154 11.19 -20.05 -7.29
CA THR A 154 12.09 -20.54 -8.34
C THR A 154 11.26 -21.45 -9.23
N ARG A 155 10.73 -20.87 -10.32
CA ARG A 155 9.99 -21.63 -11.33
C ARG A 155 10.85 -22.83 -11.67
N PRO A 156 10.36 -24.08 -11.51
CA PRO A 156 11.07 -25.21 -12.06
C PRO A 156 11.21 -24.92 -13.56
N SER A 157 12.46 -24.79 -14.01
CA SER A 157 12.76 -24.50 -15.40
C SER A 157 11.96 -25.47 -16.25
N LYS A 158 11.12 -24.97 -17.16
CA LYS A 158 10.43 -25.83 -18.13
C LYS A 158 11.50 -26.47 -19.01
N GLU A 159 11.97 -27.64 -18.60
CA GLU A 159 12.96 -28.39 -19.35
C GLU A 159 12.39 -28.65 -20.74
N ARG A 160 13.10 -28.16 -21.74
CA ARG A 160 12.59 -28.07 -23.10
C ARG A 160 12.65 -29.46 -23.72
N ALA A 161 11.52 -30.17 -23.60
CA ALA A 161 11.29 -31.56 -23.94
C ALA A 161 12.25 -32.16 -24.98
N ALA A 162 12.90 -33.27 -24.62
CA ALA A 162 13.66 -34.10 -25.54
C ALA A 162 12.71 -34.91 -26.43
N PRO A 163 12.73 -34.75 -27.77
CA PRO A 163 12.01 -35.63 -28.67
C PRO A 163 12.85 -36.87 -28.98
N SER A 164 12.44 -38.02 -28.47
CA SER A 164 12.98 -39.31 -28.89
C SER A 164 12.26 -39.79 -30.15
N GLU A 165 12.94 -39.84 -31.30
CA GLU A 165 13.02 -41.06 -32.12
C GLU A 165 13.98 -41.02 -33.34
N LYS A 166 14.69 -42.14 -33.55
CA LYS A 166 15.05 -42.81 -34.82
C LYS A 166 15.58 -41.99 -36.03
N LYS A 167 16.89 -41.67 -35.96
CA LYS A 167 17.94 -41.92 -36.98
C LYS A 167 17.50 -42.38 -38.40
N ALA A 168 17.62 -41.52 -39.42
CA ALA A 168 17.72 -41.91 -40.85
C ALA A 168 18.59 -40.92 -41.67
N ALA A 169 19.29 -41.42 -42.69
CA ALA A 169 20.53 -40.86 -43.24
C ALA A 169 20.44 -39.79 -44.36
N LYS A 170 21.57 -39.04 -44.48
CA LYS A 170 22.27 -38.61 -45.72
C LYS A 170 21.92 -37.29 -46.46
N LYS A 171 23.03 -36.67 -46.91
CA LYS A 171 23.26 -35.69 -48.00
C LYS A 171 22.82 -34.22 -47.83
N ALA A 172 23.83 -33.36 -47.94
CA ALA A 172 23.80 -31.97 -48.40
C ALA A 172 24.62 -31.89 -49.72
N PRO A 173 24.87 -30.72 -50.35
CA PRO A 173 24.34 -29.36 -50.12
C PRO A 173 23.72 -28.74 -51.41
N GLU A 174 23.28 -27.46 -51.37
CA GLU A 174 23.85 -26.36 -52.17
C GLU A 174 23.27 -24.97 -51.75
N LYS A 175 23.77 -23.90 -52.37
CA LYS A 175 23.63 -22.43 -52.18
C LYS A 175 22.20 -21.95 -52.60
N THR A 176 21.79 -20.67 -52.53
CA THR A 176 22.53 -19.40 -52.67
C THR A 176 21.74 -18.16 -52.19
N ALA A 177 22.47 -17.09 -51.83
CA ALA A 177 22.21 -15.66 -52.10
C ALA A 177 20.90 -14.95 -51.68
N LYS A 178 21.09 -13.95 -50.80
CA LYS A 178 20.74 -12.52 -50.98
C LYS A 178 19.44 -12.15 -51.72
N LYS A 179 18.58 -11.37 -51.04
CA LYS A 179 18.44 -9.92 -51.37
C LYS A 179 17.92 -9.12 -50.17
N ALA A 180 18.24 -7.82 -50.15
CA ALA A 180 17.70 -6.85 -49.21
C ALA A 180 17.07 -5.68 -49.98
N THR A 181 16.05 -5.05 -49.41
CA THR A 181 15.58 -3.73 -49.84
C THR A 181 15.15 -2.88 -48.63
N LYS A 182 15.86 -1.78 -48.40
CA LYS A 182 15.33 -0.64 -47.65
C LYS A 182 14.17 -0.02 -48.45
N LYS A 183 13.16 0.51 -47.77
CA LYS A 183 12.70 1.87 -48.08
C LYS A 183 12.10 2.54 -46.85
N ALA A 184 12.50 3.78 -46.61
CA ALA A 184 11.88 4.65 -45.63
C ALA A 184 10.93 5.62 -46.35
N SER A 185 9.84 5.98 -45.68
CA SER A 185 9.08 7.20 -45.94
C SER A 185 9.22 8.12 -44.72
N LYS A 186 9.14 9.43 -44.94
CA LYS A 186 9.62 10.45 -44.00
C LYS A 186 8.71 11.69 -44.10
N LYS A 187 8.58 12.42 -43.00
CA LYS A 187 8.24 13.86 -42.94
C LYS A 187 6.78 14.27 -43.26
N SER A 188 6.14 14.87 -42.25
CA SER A 188 5.31 16.08 -42.37
C SER A 188 5.56 16.96 -41.13
N ALA A 189 5.53 18.30 -41.26
CA ALA A 189 5.94 19.23 -40.19
C ALA A 189 5.47 20.70 -40.43
N LYS A 190 5.30 21.48 -39.34
CA LYS A 190 4.78 22.89 -39.27
C LYS A 190 3.30 22.99 -39.72
N LYS A 191 2.50 24.04 -39.46
CA LYS A 191 2.57 25.45 -38.92
C LYS A 191 1.36 25.60 -37.93
N ALA A 192 1.03 26.66 -37.17
CA ALA A 192 1.51 28.00 -36.76
C ALA A 192 0.83 28.31 -35.38
N ALA A 193 1.19 29.22 -34.46
CA ALA A 193 2.01 30.46 -34.39
C ALA A 193 1.21 31.80 -34.48
N LYS A 194 1.47 32.71 -33.51
CA LYS A 194 0.77 33.96 -33.08
C LYS A 194 -0.35 33.72 -32.03
N LYS A 195 -0.47 34.45 -30.91
CA LYS A 195 -0.27 35.88 -30.51
C LYS A 195 -1.48 36.79 -30.76
N SER A 196 -2.11 37.22 -29.67
CA SER A 196 -2.78 38.53 -29.49
C SER A 196 -2.54 39.02 -28.06
N ALA A 197 -2.72 40.33 -27.80
CA ALA A 197 -2.49 40.98 -26.51
C ALA A 197 -3.38 42.24 -26.38
N THR A 198 -3.32 42.94 -25.23
CA THR A 198 -4.21 44.05 -24.80
C THR A 198 -5.63 43.58 -24.45
N LYS A 199 -6.45 44.24 -23.59
CA LYS A 199 -6.43 45.53 -22.82
C LYS A 199 -6.90 45.17 -21.38
N LYS A 200 -6.52 45.78 -20.25
CA LYS A 200 -6.29 47.17 -19.80
C LYS A 200 -7.56 48.05 -19.62
N SER A 201 -8.29 47.81 -18.53
CA SER A 201 -9.18 48.73 -17.76
C SER A 201 -9.56 48.02 -16.45
N ALA A 202 -9.44 48.52 -15.20
CA ALA A 202 -9.43 49.86 -14.58
C ALA A 202 -10.81 50.34 -14.08
N SER A 203 -10.89 50.59 -12.76
CA SER A 203 -12.06 51.03 -11.97
C SER A 203 -13.24 50.03 -11.91
N LYS A 204 -14.08 50.08 -10.87
CA LYS A 204 -14.25 51.10 -9.82
C LYS A 204 -14.32 50.48 -8.43
#